data_AF-T0VEG7-F1
#
_entry.id   AF-T0VEG7-F1
#
_cell.length_a   1.000
_cell.length_b   1.000
_cell.length_c   1.000
_cell.angle_alpha   90.00
_cell.angle_beta   90.00
_cell.angle_gamma   90.00
#
_symmetry.space_group_name_H-M   'P 1'
#
loop_
_entity.id
_entity.type
_entity.pdbx_description
1 polymer ?
#
loop_
_entity_poly.entity_id
_entity_poly.type
_entity_poly.pdbx_seq_one_letter_code
_entity_poly.pdbx_strand_id
1 'polypeptide(L)' 'MIKIYTVASCSSCKKAKEWLEKHQLAYQEINDVKSSF' A
#
# COMPACT_ATOMS: atom_id res chain seq x y z
N MET A 1 0.99 -14.67 2.67
CA MET A 1 -0.02 -13.60 2.53
C MET A 1 0.70 -12.26 2.50
N ILE A 2 0.63 -11.52 1.39
CA ILE A 2 1.37 -10.25 1.23
C ILE A 2 0.59 -9.15 1.95
N LYS A 3 1.27 -8.36 2.79
CA LYS A 3 0.71 -7.17 3.44
C LYS A 3 1.49 -5.96 2.98
N ILE A 4 0.79 -4.95 2.47
CA ILE A 4 1.38 -3.67 2.11
C ILE A 4 0.94 -2.62 3.12
N TYR A 5 1.92 -1.99 3.78
CA TYR A 5 1.69 -0.91 4.72
C TYR A 5 1.85 0.41 3.97
N THR A 6 0.77 1.15 3.89
CA THR A 6 0.68 2.41 3.14
C THR A 6 0.45 3.55 4.11
N VAL A 7 1.01 4.72 3.80
CA VAL A 7 0.76 5.96 4.52
C VAL A 7 0.24 7.00 3.55
N ALA A 8 -0.57 7.93 4.04
CA ALA A 8 -1.09 9.03 3.23
C ALA A 8 0.07 9.80 2.58
N SER A 9 -0.11 10.21 1.33
CA SER A 9 0.88 10.98 0.54
C SER A 9 2.21 10.25 0.25
N CYS A 10 2.24 8.92 0.29
CA CYS A 10 3.41 8.12 -0.07
C CYS A 10 3.42 7.74 -1.56
N SER A 11 4.26 8.42 -2.35
CA SER A 11 4.44 8.12 -3.78
C SER A 11 5.05 6.73 -4.02
N SER A 12 5.94 6.27 -3.14
CA SER A 12 6.53 4.92 -3.20
C SER A 12 5.50 3.82 -2.95
N CYS A 13 4.55 4.05 -2.06
CA CYS A 13 3.49 3.11 -1.70
C CYS A 13 2.55 2.89 -2.90
N LYS A 14 2.27 3.95 -3.65
CA LYS A 14 1.50 3.88 -4.90
C LYS A 14 2.19 3.00 -5.95
N LYS A 15 3.50 3.18 -6.17
CA LYS A 15 4.28 2.35 -7.11
C LYS A 15 4.32 0.87 -6.70
N ALA A 16 4.46 0.61 -5.40
CA ALA A 16 4.43 -0.76 -4.89
C ALA A 16 3.07 -1.43 -5.12
N LYS A 17 1.97 -0.69 -4.92
CA LYS A 17 0.60 -1.15 -5.21
C LYS A 17 0.40 -1.47 -6.70
N GLU A 18 0.80 -0.54 -7.58
CA GLU A 18 0.73 -0.71 -9.04
C GLU A 18 1.51 -1.94 -9.51
N TRP A 19 2.67 -2.21 -8.92
CA TRP A 19 3.47 -3.40 -9.24
C TRP A 19 2.74 -4.70 -8.84
N LEU A 20 2.14 -4.74 -7.64
CA LEU A 20 1.37 -5.90 -7.18
C LEU A 20 0.14 -6.17 -8.04
N GLU A 21 -0.57 -5.10 -8.42
CA GLU A 21 -1.74 -5.16 -9.30
C GLU A 21 -1.35 -5.66 -10.71
N LYS A 22 -0.25 -5.15 -11.27
CA LYS A 22 0.26 -5.58 -12.59
C LYS A 22 0.61 -7.07 -12.63
N HIS A 23 1.07 -7.64 -11.52
CA HIS A 23 1.41 -9.06 -11.42
C HIS A 23 0.25 -9.91 -10.86
N GLN A 24 -0.94 -9.31 -10.70
CA GLN A 24 -2.14 -9.98 -10.18
C GLN A 24 -1.91 -10.70 -8.84
N LEU A 25 -1.05 -10.12 -8.00
CA LEU A 25 -0.72 -10.68 -6.70
C LEU A 25 -1.78 -10.28 -5.69
N ALA A 26 -2.33 -11.24 -4.96
CA ALA A 26 -3.25 -10.95 -3.87
C ALA A 26 -2.47 -10.35 -2.68
N TYR A 27 -2.86 -9.16 -2.25
CA TYR A 27 -2.29 -8.47 -1.10
C TYR A 27 -3.38 -7.85 -0.22
N GLN A 28 -3.05 -7.66 1.06
CA GLN A 28 -3.85 -6.90 2.00
C GLN A 28 -3.22 -5.52 2.20
N GLU A 29 -3.97 -4.46 1.93
CA GLU A 29 -3.57 -3.09 2.19
C GLU A 29 -3.90 -2.70 3.64
N ILE A 30 -2.91 -2.15 4.33
CA ILE A 30 -3.04 -1.61 5.68
C ILE A 30 -2.62 -0.15 5.61
N ASN A 31 -3.61 0.73 5.57
CA ASN A 31 -3.38 2.17 5.63
C ASN A 31 -3.14 2.57 7.08
N ASP A 32 -1.89 2.89 7.41
CA ASP A 32 -1.55 3.60 8.64
C ASP A 32 -1.84 5.09 8.38
N VAL A 33 -3.13 5.43 8.31
CA VAL A 33 -3.56 6.82 8.41
C VAL A 33 -3.24 7.21 9.84
N LYS A 34 -2.04 7.75 10.07
CA LYS A 34 -1.80 8.52 11.28
C LYS A 34 -2.79 9.68 11.25
N SER A 35 -3.93 9.46 11.90
CA SER A 35 -4.75 10.50 12.51
C SER A 35 -3.85 11.17 13.54
N SER A 36 -2.95 12.04 13.06
CA SER A 36 -2.29 13.01 13.91
C SER A 36 -3.25 14.18 13.99
N PHE A 37 -3.83 14.30 15.19
CA PHE A 37 -4.40 15.50 15.77
C PHE A 37 -3.64 16.78 15.40
#